data_AF-A0A1V2K1Z7-F1
#
_entry.id   AF-A0A1V2K1Z7-F1
#
_cell.length_a   1.000
_cell.length_b   1.000
_cell.length_c   1.000
_cell.angle_alpha   90.00
_cell.angle_beta   90.00
_cell.angle_gamma   90.00
#
_symmetry.space_group_name_H-M   'P 1'
#
loop_
_entity.id
_entity.type
_entity.pdbx_description
1 polymer ?
#
loop_
_entity_poly.entity_id
_entity_poly.type
_entity_poly.pdbx_seq_one_letter_code
_entity_poly.pdbx_strand_id
1 'polypeptide(L)'
;MAWLLVQSTAQRLDRRAYCYVDAAMAKAESLEVAIAAVQWAMLVHGAEGYCADLGLEKILRDLMGLRIADGTPDVLRGQVARGLLGETLYSESLGRQAVPLKMLRERQLW
;
A
#
# COMPACT_ATOMS: atom_id res chain seq x y z
N MET A 1 14.67 1.65 -0.58
CA MET A 1 13.73 2.78 -0.78
C MET A 1 12.51 2.69 0.13
N ALA A 2 11.82 1.55 0.23
CA ALA A 2 10.64 1.37 1.10
C ALA A 2 10.85 1.73 2.59
N TRP A 3 11.99 1.38 3.18
CA TRP A 3 12.30 1.73 4.57
C TRP A 3 12.29 3.25 4.83
N LEU A 4 12.87 4.04 3.91
CA LEU A 4 12.87 5.50 4.02
C LEU A 4 11.47 6.09 3.90
N LEU A 5 10.61 5.49 3.06
CA LEU A 5 9.21 5.90 2.93
C LEU A 5 8.46 5.69 4.26
N VAL A 6 8.61 4.52 4.89
CA VAL A 6 8.01 4.23 6.20
C VAL A 6 8.51 5.20 7.26
N GLN A 7 9.82 5.45 7.31
CA GLN A 7 10.41 6.40 8.27
C GLN A 7 9.92 7.83 8.04
N SER A 8 9.84 8.28 6.80
CA SER A 8 9.31 9.61 6.46
C SER A 8 7.84 9.74 6.85
N THR A 9 7.02 8.70 6.60
CA THR A 9 5.61 8.68 7.01
C THR A 9 5.45 8.72 8.53
N ALA A 10 6.24 7.94 9.26
CA ALA A 10 6.24 7.96 10.73
C ALA A 10 6.63 9.35 11.29
N GLN A 11 7.68 9.97 10.74
CA GLN A 11 8.08 11.32 11.15
C GLN A 11 6.99 12.37 10.91
N ARG A 12 6.22 12.24 9.82
CA ARG A 12 5.10 13.15 9.52
C ARG A 12 3.90 12.90 10.45
N LEU A 13 3.67 11.65 10.83
CA LEU A 13 2.67 11.27 11.82
C LEU A 13 2.98 11.91 13.18
N ASP A 14 4.22 11.78 13.67
CA ASP A 14 4.66 12.35 14.95
C ASP A 14 4.50 13.88 15.00
N ARG A 15 4.75 14.55 13.87
CA ARG A 15 4.60 16.01 13.71
C ARG A 15 3.15 16.46 13.51
N ARG A 16 2.19 15.53 13.51
CA ARG A 16 0.77 15.79 13.16
C ARG A 16 0.59 16.48 11.79
N ALA A 17 1.52 16.22 10.86
CA ALA A 17 1.55 16.77 9.50
C ALA A 17 1.34 15.67 8.44
N TYR A 18 0.60 14.63 8.81
CA TYR A 18 0.34 13.48 7.96
C TYR A 18 -0.98 13.61 7.21
N CYS A 19 -1.03 13.00 6.03
CA CYS A 19 -2.22 12.79 5.24
C CYS A 19 -2.45 11.27 5.11
N TYR A 20 -3.70 10.84 4.90
CA TYR A 20 -4.02 9.43 4.63
C TYR A 20 -3.22 8.88 3.43
N VAL A 21 -2.86 9.74 2.47
CA VAL A 21 -2.02 9.42 1.31
C VAL A 21 -0.67 8.84 1.75
N ASP A 22 -0.07 9.38 2.81
CA ASP A 22 1.26 8.95 3.27
C ASP A 22 1.25 7.54 3.84
N ALA A 23 0.18 7.22 4.58
CA ALA A 23 -0.05 5.88 5.12
C ALA A 23 -0.37 4.88 4.00
N ALA A 24 -1.21 5.27 3.04
CA ALA A 24 -1.54 4.43 1.89
C ALA A 24 -0.31 4.12 1.02
N MET A 25 0.50 5.14 0.71
CA MET A 25 1.78 4.98 0.00
C MET A 25 2.74 4.06 0.76
N ALA A 26 2.96 4.34 2.05
CA ALA A 26 3.89 3.57 2.87
C ALA A 26 3.51 2.09 2.89
N LYS A 27 2.24 1.78 3.18
CA LYS A 27 1.77 0.39 3.27
C LYS A 27 1.87 -0.35 1.94
N ALA A 28 1.38 0.24 0.85
CA ALA A 28 1.37 -0.41 -0.46
C ALA A 28 2.79 -0.77 -0.92
N GLU A 29 3.71 0.19 -0.82
CA GLU A 29 5.08 0.02 -1.31
C GLU A 29 5.94 -0.83 -0.37
N SER A 30 5.80 -0.68 0.96
CA SER A 30 6.56 -1.50 1.90
C SER A 30 6.22 -2.98 1.79
N LEU A 31 4.94 -3.28 1.53
CA LEU A 31 4.47 -4.65 1.50
C LEU A 31 4.89 -5.38 0.22
N GLU A 32 4.76 -4.73 -0.94
CA GLU A 32 5.22 -5.30 -2.21
C GLU A 32 6.73 -5.57 -2.18
N VAL A 33 7.52 -4.65 -1.60
CA VAL A 33 8.97 -4.86 -1.41
C VAL A 33 9.26 -6.03 -0.46
N ALA A 34 8.51 -6.16 0.64
CA ALA A 34 8.69 -7.28 1.58
C ALA A 34 8.38 -8.63 0.91
N ILE A 35 7.29 -8.71 0.14
CA ILE A 35 6.92 -9.92 -0.61
C ILE A 35 8.00 -10.28 -1.63
N ALA A 36 8.44 -9.32 -2.43
CA ALA A 36 9.49 -9.54 -3.42
C ALA A 36 10.81 -9.99 -2.77
N ALA A 37 11.18 -9.41 -1.63
CA ALA A 37 12.38 -9.80 -0.89
C ALA A 37 12.32 -11.25 -0.40
N VAL A 38 11.19 -11.68 0.17
CA VAL A 38 11.01 -13.07 0.64
C VAL A 38 10.99 -14.05 -0.52
N GLN A 39 10.29 -13.72 -1.62
CA GLN A 39 10.30 -14.55 -2.82
C GLN A 39 11.71 -14.72 -3.39
N TRP A 40 12.50 -13.64 -3.41
CA TRP A 40 13.88 -13.70 -3.86
C TRP A 40 14.75 -14.55 -2.92
N ALA A 41 14.57 -14.41 -1.60
CA ALA A 41 15.25 -15.26 -0.62
C ALA A 41 14.92 -16.74 -0.83
N MET A 42 13.64 -17.09 -1.04
CA MET A 42 13.24 -18.47 -1.32
C MET A 42 13.95 -19.03 -2.56
N LEU A 43 14.05 -18.24 -3.63
CA LEU A 43 14.75 -18.65 -4.85
C LEU A 43 16.25 -18.87 -4.63
N VAL A 44 16.92 -17.98 -3.88
CA VAL A 44 18.34 -18.11 -3.55
C VAL A 44 18.63 -19.40 -2.77
N HIS A 45 17.71 -19.81 -1.90
CA HIS A 45 17.83 -21.04 -1.11
C HIS A 45 17.36 -22.32 -1.85
N GLY A 46 16.77 -22.20 -3.04
CA GLY A 46 16.28 -23.35 -3.82
C GLY A 46 15.21 -24.15 -3.07
N ALA A 47 15.34 -25.49 -3.06
CA ALA A 47 14.37 -26.38 -2.42
C ALA A 47 14.23 -26.09 -0.91
N GLU A 48 15.33 -25.80 -0.23
CA GLU A 48 15.34 -25.44 1.20
C GLU A 48 14.54 -24.17 1.48
N GLY A 49 14.52 -23.22 0.53
CA GLY A 49 13.74 -22.00 0.64
C GLY A 49 12.22 -22.24 0.64
N TYR A 50 11.78 -23.38 0.12
CA TYR A 50 10.38 -23.81 0.13
C TYR A 50 10.02 -24.64 1.37
N CYS A 51 11.02 -25.22 2.04
CA CYS A 51 10.85 -26.02 3.24
C CYS A 51 10.53 -25.15 4.46
N ALA A 52 9.90 -25.77 5.46
CA ALA A 52 9.55 -25.09 6.71
C ALA A 52 10.77 -24.76 7.58
N ASP A 53 11.91 -25.43 7.37
CA ASP A 53 13.11 -25.31 8.20
C ASP A 53 13.70 -23.89 8.21
N LEU A 54 13.64 -23.19 7.07
CA LEU A 54 14.07 -21.78 6.97
C LEU A 54 12.96 -20.79 7.32
N GLY A 55 11.70 -21.23 7.46
CA GLY A 55 10.55 -20.39 7.80
C GLY A 55 10.12 -19.38 6.72
N LEU A 56 10.78 -19.34 5.55
CA LEU A 56 10.48 -18.37 4.48
C LEU A 56 9.06 -18.55 3.93
N GLU A 57 8.57 -19.80 3.83
CA GLU A 57 7.19 -20.09 3.41
C GLU A 57 6.15 -19.45 4.35
N LYS A 58 6.42 -19.48 5.66
CA LYS A 58 5.53 -18.90 6.66
C LYS A 58 5.49 -17.40 6.52
N ILE A 59 6.66 -16.76 6.38
CA ILE A 59 6.74 -15.31 6.17
C ILE A 59 5.97 -14.92 4.91
N LEU A 60 6.14 -15.66 3.81
CA LEU A 60 5.39 -15.39 2.58
C LEU A 60 3.87 -15.52 2.80
N ARG A 61 3.40 -16.56 3.50
CA ARG A 61 1.98 -16.71 3.85
C ARG A 61 1.46 -15.55 4.70
N ASP A 62 2.20 -15.14 5.71
CA ASP A 62 1.81 -14.03 6.60
C ASP A 62 1.71 -12.71 5.80
N LEU A 63 2.69 -12.44 4.93
CA LEU A 63 2.68 -11.27 4.06
C LEU A 63 1.52 -11.28 3.07
N MET A 64 1.13 -12.44 2.56
CA MET A 64 -0.06 -12.56 1.70
C MET A 64 -1.35 -12.22 2.44
N GLY A 65 -1.46 -12.57 3.73
CA GLY A 65 -2.55 -12.10 4.59
C GLY A 65 -2.59 -10.57 4.70
N LEU A 66 -1.43 -9.96 4.95
CA LEU A 66 -1.29 -8.49 5.01
C LEU A 66 -1.56 -7.81 3.67
N ARG A 67 -1.37 -8.50 2.53
CA ARG A 67 -1.64 -7.97 1.18
C ARG A 67 -3.11 -7.77 0.91
N ILE A 68 -3.96 -8.49 1.61
CA ILE A 68 -5.42 -8.43 1.46
C ILE A 68 -6.03 -7.56 2.56
N ALA A 69 -5.52 -7.69 3.79
CA ALA A 69 -6.03 -6.99 4.95
C ALA A 69 -5.86 -5.46 4.85
N ASP A 70 -6.83 -4.70 5.36
CA ASP A 70 -6.79 -3.24 5.48
C ASP A 70 -6.41 -2.51 4.17
N GLY A 71 -6.93 -3.01 3.05
CA GLY A 71 -6.75 -2.43 1.71
C GLY A 71 -5.63 -3.10 0.92
N THR A 72 -5.97 -3.60 -0.27
CA THR A 72 -4.99 -4.16 -1.21
C THR A 72 -4.06 -3.07 -1.75
N PRO A 73 -2.85 -3.42 -2.23
CA PRO A 73 -1.95 -2.46 -2.88
C PRO A 73 -2.61 -1.65 -3.98
N ASP A 74 -3.49 -2.25 -4.79
CA ASP A 74 -4.21 -1.56 -5.86
C ASP A 74 -5.22 -0.54 -5.31
N VAL A 75 -5.97 -0.91 -4.27
CA VAL A 75 -6.91 0.00 -3.61
C VAL A 75 -6.17 1.16 -2.97
N LEU A 76 -5.07 0.90 -2.27
CA LEU A 76 -4.26 1.94 -1.63
C LEU A 76 -3.62 2.87 -2.67
N ARG A 77 -3.09 2.34 -3.76
CA ARG A 77 -2.59 3.16 -4.89
C ARG A 77 -3.71 3.99 -5.52
N GLY A 78 -4.93 3.46 -5.60
CA GLY A 78 -6.12 4.22 -5.99
C GLY A 78 -6.43 5.38 -5.04
N GLN A 79 -6.31 5.17 -3.73
CA GLN A 79 -6.48 6.24 -2.74
C GLN A 79 -5.40 7.33 -2.88
N VAL A 80 -4.16 6.94 -3.16
CA VAL A 80 -3.06 7.87 -3.43
C VAL A 80 -3.34 8.68 -4.70
N ALA A 81 -3.73 8.01 -5.79
CA ALA A 81 -4.10 8.68 -7.04
C ALA A 81 -5.23 9.69 -6.83
N ARG A 82 -6.29 9.29 -6.10
CA ARG A 82 -7.39 10.19 -5.74
C ARG A 82 -6.91 11.38 -4.90
N GLY A 83 -6.05 11.16 -3.92
CA GLY A 83 -5.55 12.22 -3.04
C GLY A 83 -4.63 13.22 -3.73
N LEU A 84 -3.84 12.78 -4.72
CA LEU A 84 -2.89 13.62 -5.43
C LEU A 84 -3.46 14.26 -6.70
N LEU A 85 -4.33 13.55 -7.42
CA LEU A 85 -4.84 13.95 -8.75
C LEU A 85 -6.31 14.40 -8.73
N GLY A 86 -7.01 14.19 -7.61
CA GLY A 86 -8.41 14.58 -7.43
C GLY A 86 -9.42 13.51 -7.85
N GLU A 87 -10.67 13.68 -7.38
CA GLU A 87 -11.74 12.70 -7.56
C GLU A 87 -12.21 12.57 -9.02
N THR A 88 -12.18 13.66 -9.78
CA THR A 88 -12.63 13.69 -11.18
C THR A 88 -11.77 12.77 -12.04
N LEU A 89 -10.45 12.96 -12.03
CA LEU A 89 -9.53 12.13 -12.82
C LEU A 89 -9.54 10.67 -12.35
N TYR A 90 -9.62 10.43 -11.04
CA TYR A 90 -9.76 9.09 -10.50
C TYR A 90 -11.03 8.39 -10.99
N SER A 91 -12.17 9.08 -10.97
CA SER A 91 -13.46 8.53 -11.43
C SER A 91 -13.45 8.22 -12.93
N GLU A 92 -12.89 9.11 -13.74
CA GLU A 92 -12.73 8.91 -15.18
C GLU A 92 -11.85 7.70 -15.50
N SER A 93 -10.77 7.49 -14.74
CA SER A 93 -9.88 6.32 -14.92
C SER A 93 -10.59 4.98 -14.69
N LEU A 94 -11.66 4.98 -13.89
CA LEU A 94 -12.50 3.81 -13.61
C LEU A 94 -13.70 3.69 -14.56
N GLY A 95 -13.81 4.56 -15.57
CA GLY A 95 -14.98 4.63 -16.46
C GLY A 95 -16.27 5.06 -15.76
N ARG A 96 -16.17 5.70 -14.58
CA ARG A 96 -17.33 6.22 -13.84
C ARG A 96 -17.63 7.63 -14.32
N GLN A 97 -18.92 7.98 -14.46
CA GLN A 97 -19.30 9.36 -14.73
C GLN A 97 -18.83 10.25 -13.57
N ALA A 98 -18.04 11.28 -13.90
CA ALA A 98 -17.54 12.22 -12.91
C ALA A 98 -18.73 12.91 -12.21
N VAL A 99 -18.86 12.71 -10.90
CA VAL A 99 -19.84 13.45 -10.10
C VAL A 99 -19.31 14.88 -9.95
N PRO A 100 -20.10 15.93 -10.25
CA PRO A 100 -19.63 17.31 -10.15
C PRO A 100 -19.14 17.63 -8.73
N LEU A 101 -17.97 18.26 -8.61
CA LEU A 101 -17.31 18.64 -7.35
C LEU A 101 -18.24 19.38 -6.36
N LYS A 102 -19.27 20.08 -6.85
CA LYS A 102 -20.26 20.80 -6.05
C LYS A 102 -21.08 19.87 -5.13
N MET A 103 -21.21 18.59 -5.47
CA MET A 103 -21.97 17.59 -4.70
C MET A 103 -21.13 16.87 -3.63
N LEU A 104 -19.80 17.02 -3.68
CA LEU A 104 -18.86 16.32 -2.78
C LEU A 104 -18.44 17.14 -1.54
N ARG A 105 -19.05 18.31 -1.32
CA ARG A 105 -18.64 19.25 -0.25
C ARG A 105 -18.91 18.77 1.19
N GLU A 106 -19.49 17.59 1.39
CA GLU A 106 -19.86 17.10 2.73
C GLU A 106 -19.09 15.86 3.22
N ARG A 107 -18.13 15.34 2.45
CA ARG A 107 -17.21 14.30 2.97
C ARG A 107 -15.91 14.93 3.46
N GLN A 108 -16.03 15.86 4.41
CA GLN A 108 -14.95 16.13 5.37
C GLN A 108 -14.76 14.87 6.21
N LEU A 109 -13.99 13.93 5.67
CA LEU A 109 -13.51 12.78 6.42
C LEU A 109 -12.14 13.18 6.96
N TRP A 110 -12.17 13.64 8.23
CA TRP A 110 -11.08 14.07 9.11
C TRP A 110 -10.53 15.47 8.86
#